data_AF-A0A966GSK0-F1
#
_entry.id   AF-A0A966GSK0-F1
#
_cell.length_a   1.000
_cell.length_b   1.000
_cell.length_c   1.000
_cell.angle_alpha   90.00
_cell.angle_beta   90.00
_cell.angle_gamma   90.00
#
_symmetry.space_group_name_H-M   'P 1'
#
loop_
_entity.id
_entity.type
_entity.pdbx_description
1 polymer ?
#
loop_
_entity_poly.entity_id
_entity_poly.type
_entity_poly.pdbx_seq_one_letter_code
_entity_poly.pdbx_strand_id
1 'polypeptide(L)'
;MKNLYQYTTAVFILATIFFYSCSNDEQTVGKLYKKREYLLSEFKDKSVIRRGEIFYQLSYYKGQSVNTFYFERKNGVLVFTNDTVQFPINEIGALMSVNIKDSSNYKQGLISELNRLLKIMNDFEIRNVSAENRFVGIDMKIYFGDYKALLYVSNVAEIKNERWKNYVTSGKRLDDNWYYVKDELE
;
A
#
# COMPACT_ATOMS: atom_id res chain seq x y z
N MET A 1 25.21 8.34 -46.03
CA MET A 1 23.96 9.02 -45.62
C MET A 1 22.90 8.09 -44.99
N LYS A 2 22.81 6.79 -45.32
CA LYS A 2 21.83 5.87 -44.68
C LYS A 2 22.02 5.68 -43.16
N ASN A 3 23.26 5.74 -42.65
CA ASN A 3 23.52 5.50 -41.23
C ASN A 3 23.07 6.65 -40.31
N LEU A 4 23.04 7.90 -40.80
CA LEU A 4 22.66 9.06 -39.98
C LEU A 4 21.15 9.09 -39.65
N TYR A 5 20.32 8.54 -40.54
CA TYR A 5 18.86 8.43 -40.36
C TYR A 5 18.46 7.34 -39.34
N GLN A 6 19.26 6.27 -39.21
CA GLN A 6 19.02 5.20 -38.23
C GLN A 6 19.32 5.66 -36.79
N TYR A 7 20.37 6.46 -36.60
CA TYR A 7 20.69 7.00 -35.26
C TYR A 7 19.70 8.07 -34.80
N THR A 8 19.19 8.91 -35.72
CA THR A 8 18.22 9.96 -35.38
C THR A 8 16.83 9.40 -35.04
N THR A 9 16.39 8.34 -35.71
CA THR A 9 15.13 7.65 -35.38
C THR A 9 15.22 6.89 -34.05
N ALA A 10 16.34 6.22 -33.76
CA ALA A 10 16.55 5.54 -32.49
C ALA A 10 16.54 6.50 -31.28
N VAL A 11 17.15 7.68 -31.41
CA VAL A 11 17.16 8.72 -30.37
C VAL A 11 15.76 9.27 -30.10
N PHE A 12 14.94 9.47 -31.14
CA PHE A 12 13.56 9.94 -30.98
C PHE A 12 12.67 8.91 -30.27
N ILE A 13 12.79 7.62 -30.61
CA ILE A 13 12.03 6.54 -29.97
C ILE A 13 12.41 6.41 -28.49
N LEU A 14 13.70 6.42 -28.17
CA LEU A 14 14.19 6.41 -26.79
C LEU A 14 13.70 7.63 -26.00
N ALA A 15 13.73 8.83 -26.57
CA ALA A 15 13.20 10.03 -25.92
C ALA A 15 11.70 9.90 -25.61
N THR A 16 10.87 9.43 -26.56
CA THR A 16 9.43 9.23 -26.31
C THR A 16 9.12 8.21 -25.22
N ILE A 17 9.91 7.13 -25.09
CA ILE A 17 9.75 6.13 -24.03
C ILE A 17 10.07 6.74 -22.66
N PHE A 18 11.08 7.60 -22.58
CA PHE A 18 11.45 8.29 -21.34
C PHE A 18 10.42 9.34 -20.90
N PHE A 19 9.81 10.09 -21.83
CA PHE A 19 8.79 11.08 -21.47
C PHE A 19 7.46 10.45 -21.04
N TYR A 20 7.09 9.29 -21.60
CA TYR A 20 5.84 8.61 -21.22
C TYR A 20 5.89 8.06 -19.80
N SER A 21 7.03 7.51 -19.39
CA SER A 21 7.20 6.91 -18.06
C SER A 21 7.05 7.93 -16.92
N CYS A 22 7.56 9.16 -17.11
CA CYS A 22 7.45 10.22 -16.11
C CYS A 22 6.02 10.78 -15.97
N SER A 23 5.25 10.80 -17.06
CA SER A 23 3.85 11.28 -17.04
C SER A 23 2.91 10.38 -16.23
N ASN A 24 3.18 9.07 -16.23
CA ASN A 24 2.35 8.09 -15.56
C ASN A 24 2.44 8.21 -14.03
N ASP A 25 3.64 8.48 -13.50
CA ASP A 25 3.86 8.60 -12.06
C ASP A 25 3.14 9.79 -11.44
N GLU A 26 3.23 10.97 -12.06
CA GLU A 26 2.52 12.15 -11.57
C GLU A 26 1.01 11.95 -11.62
N GLN A 27 0.52 11.22 -12.63
CA GLN A 27 -0.89 10.86 -12.75
C GLN A 27 -1.34 9.92 -11.63
N THR A 28 -0.59 8.86 -11.34
CA THR A 28 -0.91 7.90 -10.27
C THR A 28 -0.85 8.57 -8.89
N VAL A 29 0.20 9.36 -8.60
CA VAL A 29 0.29 10.16 -7.36
C VAL A 29 -0.90 11.10 -7.24
N GLY A 30 -1.24 11.83 -8.31
CA GLY A 30 -2.38 12.74 -8.33
C GLY A 30 -3.71 12.03 -8.09
N LYS A 31 -3.92 10.84 -8.65
CA LYS A 31 -5.11 10.00 -8.46
C LYS A 31 -5.25 9.52 -7.02
N LEU A 32 -4.17 9.01 -6.43
CA LEU A 32 -4.12 8.60 -5.03
C LEU A 32 -4.39 9.77 -4.09
N TYR A 33 -3.69 10.88 -4.29
CA TYR A 33 -3.82 12.07 -3.45
C TYR A 33 -5.22 12.71 -3.52
N LYS A 34 -5.86 12.69 -4.70
CA LYS A 34 -7.27 13.13 -4.84
C LYS A 34 -8.27 12.28 -4.05
N LYS A 35 -7.92 11.02 -3.73
CA LYS A 35 -8.77 10.08 -2.97
C LYS A 35 -8.22 9.79 -1.57
N ARG A 36 -7.29 10.61 -1.08
CA ARG A 36 -6.55 10.39 0.16
C ARG A 36 -7.43 10.15 1.39
N GLU A 37 -8.52 10.90 1.57
CA GLU A 37 -9.43 10.72 2.71
C GLU A 37 -10.13 9.37 2.68
N TYR A 38 -10.56 8.94 1.49
CA TYR A 38 -11.14 7.61 1.30
C TYR A 38 -10.10 6.51 1.59
N LEU A 39 -8.90 6.61 1.01
CA LEU A 39 -7.84 5.64 1.24
C LEU A 39 -7.42 5.58 2.71
N LEU A 40 -7.38 6.73 3.40
CA LEU A 40 -7.11 6.78 4.84
C LEU A 40 -8.21 6.06 5.63
N SER A 41 -9.49 6.29 5.31
CA SER A 41 -10.60 5.58 5.96
C SER A 41 -10.54 4.05 5.76
N GLU A 42 -10.05 3.62 4.60
CA GLU A 42 -9.95 2.22 4.24
C GLU A 42 -8.75 1.53 4.89
N PHE A 43 -7.60 2.21 4.96
CA PHE A 43 -6.32 1.56 5.26
C PHE A 43 -5.57 2.08 6.48
N LYS A 44 -5.98 3.18 7.14
CA LYS A 44 -5.20 3.79 8.24
C LYS A 44 -4.70 2.77 9.26
N ASP A 45 -5.57 1.85 9.68
CA ASP A 45 -5.29 0.81 10.68
C ASP A 45 -5.08 -0.59 10.10
N LYS A 46 -4.67 -0.68 8.84
CA LYS A 46 -4.50 -1.94 8.12
C LYS A 46 -3.19 -1.98 7.33
N SER A 47 -2.59 -3.17 7.26
CA SER A 47 -1.59 -3.49 6.24
C SER A 47 -2.15 -4.52 5.29
N VAL A 48 -1.97 -4.31 3.99
CA VAL A 48 -2.29 -5.28 2.93
C VAL A 48 -1.04 -5.46 2.07
N ILE A 49 -0.38 -6.60 2.23
CA ILE A 49 0.89 -6.92 1.56
C ILE A 49 0.67 -8.04 0.56
N ARG A 50 1.08 -7.81 -0.69
CA ARG A 50 1.16 -8.79 -1.78
C ARG A 50 2.59 -9.26 -1.92
N ARG A 51 2.82 -10.57 -1.82
CA ARG A 51 4.12 -11.20 -2.05
C ARG A 51 4.02 -12.05 -3.31
N GLY A 52 4.40 -11.42 -4.43
CA GLY A 52 4.13 -11.97 -5.77
C GLY A 52 2.63 -12.05 -6.07
N GLU A 53 2.23 -13.02 -6.88
CA GLU A 53 0.83 -13.19 -7.29
C GLU A 53 0.04 -14.11 -6.34
N ILE A 54 0.75 -14.86 -5.49
CA ILE A 54 0.21 -16.01 -4.78
C ILE A 54 -0.08 -15.69 -3.31
N PHE A 55 0.80 -14.98 -2.62
CA PHE A 55 0.71 -14.82 -1.16
C PHE A 55 0.25 -13.42 -0.75
N TYR A 56 -0.66 -13.37 0.21
CA TYR A 56 -1.25 -12.15 0.73
C TYR A 56 -1.22 -12.15 2.25
N GLN A 57 -0.98 -10.97 2.82
CA GLN A 57 -1.06 -10.70 4.26
C GLN A 57 -2.05 -9.57 4.49
N LEU A 58 -2.97 -9.75 5.42
CA LEU A 58 -3.86 -8.72 5.93
C LEU A 58 -3.61 -8.56 7.43
N SER A 59 -3.20 -7.36 7.85
CA SER A 59 -2.95 -7.07 9.26
C SER A 59 -3.85 -5.93 9.73
N TYR A 60 -4.33 -6.01 10.97
CA TYR A 60 -5.11 -4.97 11.66
C TYR A 60 -4.38 -4.52 12.91
N TYR A 61 -4.31 -3.21 13.13
CA TYR A 61 -3.56 -2.60 14.22
C TYR A 61 -4.50 -2.01 15.26
N LYS A 62 -4.23 -2.30 16.54
CA LYS A 62 -4.85 -1.67 17.70
C LYS A 62 -3.75 -1.27 18.68
N GLY A 63 -3.29 -0.01 18.57
CA GLY A 63 -2.12 0.45 19.31
C GLY A 63 -0.87 -0.34 18.90
N GLN A 64 -0.25 -1.03 19.85
CA GLN A 64 0.91 -1.90 19.61
C GLN A 64 0.54 -3.35 19.26
N SER A 65 -0.73 -3.72 19.38
CA SER A 65 -1.21 -5.08 19.09
C SER A 65 -1.60 -5.22 17.62
N VAL A 66 -1.27 -6.37 17.04
CA VAL A 66 -1.51 -6.67 15.62
C VAL A 66 -2.13 -8.04 15.46
N ASN A 67 -3.27 -8.10 14.78
CA ASN A 67 -3.81 -9.34 14.24
C ASN A 67 -3.36 -9.48 12.79
N THR A 68 -2.75 -10.58 12.43
CA THR A 68 -2.25 -10.84 11.07
C THR A 68 -2.85 -12.12 10.52
N PHE A 69 -3.34 -12.06 9.29
CA PHE A 69 -3.99 -13.15 8.58
C PHE A 69 -3.28 -13.38 7.25
N TYR A 70 -2.99 -14.64 6.94
CA TYR A 70 -2.27 -15.06 5.74
C TYR A 70 -3.18 -15.81 4.78
N PHE A 71 -3.00 -15.55 3.49
CA PHE A 71 -3.79 -16.16 2.43
C PHE A 71 -2.91 -16.57 1.25
N GLU A 72 -3.34 -17.61 0.56
CA GLU A 72 -2.73 -18.11 -0.66
C GLU A 72 -3.78 -18.16 -1.76
N ARG A 73 -3.45 -17.64 -2.95
CA ARG A 73 -4.32 -17.73 -4.13
C ARG A 73 -4.09 -19.07 -4.82
N LYS A 74 -5.09 -19.95 -4.76
CA LYS A 74 -5.10 -21.26 -5.44
C LYS A 74 -6.22 -21.29 -6.46
N ASN A 75 -5.89 -21.56 -7.73
CA ASN A 75 -6.87 -21.63 -8.83
C ASN A 75 -7.78 -20.39 -8.90
N GLY A 76 -7.21 -19.20 -8.70
CA GLY A 76 -7.95 -17.94 -8.72
C GLY A 76 -8.72 -17.59 -7.43
N VAL A 77 -8.79 -18.50 -6.45
CA VAL A 77 -9.52 -18.31 -5.19
C VAL A 77 -8.54 -18.06 -4.04
N LEU A 78 -8.87 -17.11 -3.15
CA LEU A 78 -8.12 -16.90 -1.92
C LEU A 78 -8.47 -17.97 -0.88
N VAL A 79 -7.44 -18.63 -0.37
CA VAL A 79 -7.54 -19.63 0.69
C VAL A 79 -6.83 -19.08 1.92
N PHE A 80 -7.53 -19.05 3.05
CA PHE A 80 -6.94 -18.72 4.34
C PHE A 80 -5.93 -19.81 4.75
N THR A 81 -4.72 -19.43 5.16
CA THR A 81 -3.65 -20.38 5.52
C THR A 81 -3.32 -20.37 7.00
N ASN A 82 -3.12 -19.21 7.61
CA ASN A 82 -2.73 -19.09 9.01
C ASN A 82 -3.09 -17.71 9.59
N ASP A 83 -3.07 -17.59 10.92
CA ASP A 83 -3.19 -16.31 11.62
C ASP A 83 -2.27 -16.19 12.85
N THR A 84 -2.09 -14.93 13.25
CA THR A 84 -1.53 -14.53 14.55
C THR A 84 -2.50 -13.54 15.15
N VAL A 85 -3.14 -13.89 16.26
CA VAL A 85 -4.17 -13.05 16.92
C VAL A 85 -3.64 -12.57 18.27
N GLN A 86 -3.53 -11.24 18.41
CA GLN A 86 -3.09 -10.56 19.64
C GLN A 86 -4.23 -9.82 20.35
N PHE A 87 -5.37 -9.60 19.70
CA PHE A 87 -6.57 -9.01 20.29
C PHE A 87 -7.86 -9.64 19.73
N PRO A 88 -9.00 -9.56 20.43
CA PRO A 88 -10.24 -10.21 20.00
C PRO A 88 -10.72 -9.80 18.60
N ILE A 89 -11.11 -10.79 17.77
CA ILE A 89 -11.53 -10.57 16.38
C ILE A 89 -12.79 -9.69 16.27
N ASN A 90 -13.68 -9.72 17.26
CA ASN A 90 -14.90 -8.89 17.30
C ASN A 90 -14.60 -7.40 17.46
N GLU A 91 -13.37 -7.03 17.79
CA GLU A 91 -12.92 -5.64 17.83
C GLU A 91 -12.46 -5.14 16.44
N ILE A 92 -12.33 -6.03 15.46
CA ILE A 92 -12.07 -5.64 14.07
C ILE A 92 -13.38 -5.15 13.46
N GLY A 93 -13.47 -3.85 13.16
CA GLY A 93 -14.67 -3.21 12.60
C GLY A 93 -15.29 -3.95 11.41
N ALA A 94 -14.44 -4.42 10.49
CA ALA A 94 -14.87 -5.18 9.30
C ALA A 94 -15.52 -6.54 9.61
N LEU A 95 -15.35 -7.06 10.82
CA LEU A 95 -15.83 -8.38 11.26
C LEU A 95 -16.87 -8.30 12.38
N MET A 96 -17.28 -7.08 12.80
CA MET A 96 -18.22 -6.89 13.91
C MET A 96 -19.58 -7.58 13.69
N SER A 97 -20.02 -7.71 12.43
CA SER A 97 -21.29 -8.37 12.08
C SER A 97 -21.16 -9.87 11.85
N VAL A 98 -19.95 -10.44 11.95
CA VAL A 98 -19.70 -11.87 11.70
C VAL A 98 -19.84 -12.63 13.01
N ASN A 99 -20.56 -13.75 12.99
CA ASN A 99 -20.63 -14.65 14.15
C ASN A 99 -19.30 -15.41 14.31
N ILE A 100 -18.43 -14.89 15.19
CA ILE A 100 -17.06 -15.40 15.42
C ILE A 100 -17.03 -16.76 16.14
N LYS A 101 -18.16 -17.22 16.72
CA LYS A 101 -18.23 -18.55 17.37
C LYS A 101 -18.01 -19.71 16.39
N ASP A 102 -18.15 -19.45 15.10
CA ASP A 102 -17.87 -20.41 14.04
C ASP A 102 -16.60 -19.99 13.28
N SER A 103 -15.56 -20.81 13.41
CA SER A 103 -14.26 -20.56 12.77
C SER A 103 -14.34 -20.42 11.24
N SER A 104 -15.34 -21.02 10.60
CA SER A 104 -15.52 -20.94 9.15
C SER A 104 -16.06 -19.57 8.73
N ASN A 105 -16.95 -18.98 9.54
CA ASN A 105 -17.60 -17.71 9.24
C ASN A 105 -16.63 -16.52 9.29
N TYR A 106 -15.75 -16.45 10.30
CA TYR A 106 -14.77 -15.34 10.34
C TYR A 106 -13.74 -15.44 9.22
N LYS A 107 -13.32 -16.65 8.82
CA LYS A 107 -12.42 -16.86 7.68
C LYS A 107 -13.05 -16.38 6.37
N GLN A 108 -14.33 -16.67 6.15
CA GLN A 108 -15.06 -16.15 4.99
C GLN A 108 -15.17 -14.62 5.03
N GLY A 109 -15.47 -14.04 6.20
CA GLY A 109 -15.48 -12.59 6.38
C GLY A 109 -14.13 -11.94 6.04
N LEU A 110 -13.03 -12.53 6.50
CA LEU A 110 -11.67 -12.10 6.18
C LEU A 110 -11.34 -12.21 4.68
N ILE A 111 -11.74 -13.31 4.02
CA ILE A 111 -11.55 -13.47 2.57
C ILE A 111 -12.34 -12.41 1.80
N SER A 112 -13.59 -12.14 2.20
CA SER A 112 -14.43 -11.11 1.59
C SER A 112 -13.81 -9.72 1.74
N GLU A 113 -13.34 -9.40 2.95
CA GLU A 113 -12.69 -8.12 3.24
C GLU A 113 -11.37 -7.96 2.48
N LEU A 114 -10.53 -8.99 2.42
CA LEU A 114 -9.31 -8.94 1.62
C LEU A 114 -9.63 -8.76 0.13
N ASN A 115 -10.61 -9.45 -0.43
CA ASN A 115 -11.01 -9.24 -1.83
C ASN A 115 -11.48 -7.79 -2.09
N ARG A 116 -12.25 -7.21 -1.16
CA ARG A 116 -12.69 -5.80 -1.24
C ARG A 116 -11.50 -4.85 -1.24
N LEU A 117 -10.56 -5.03 -0.31
CA LEU A 117 -9.34 -4.20 -0.21
C LEU A 117 -8.45 -4.38 -1.44
N LEU A 118 -8.29 -5.60 -1.95
CA LEU A 118 -7.51 -5.87 -3.17
C LEU A 118 -8.14 -5.21 -4.41
N LYS A 119 -9.47 -5.15 -4.50
CA LYS A 119 -10.16 -4.41 -5.55
C LYS A 119 -9.83 -2.93 -5.50
N ILE A 120 -9.92 -2.31 -4.32
CA ILE A 120 -9.54 -0.90 -4.12
C ILE A 120 -8.08 -0.69 -4.54
N MET A 121 -7.17 -1.56 -4.09
CA MET A 121 -5.77 -1.47 -4.46
C MET A 121 -5.55 -1.56 -5.98
N ASN A 122 -6.26 -2.46 -6.67
CA ASN A 122 -6.18 -2.58 -8.13
C ASN A 122 -6.72 -1.33 -8.84
N ASP A 123 -7.87 -0.81 -8.41
CA ASP A 123 -8.50 0.39 -8.99
C ASP A 123 -7.58 1.62 -8.89
N PHE A 124 -6.68 1.63 -7.92
CA PHE A 124 -5.73 2.71 -7.64
C PHE A 124 -4.26 2.38 -7.95
N GLU A 125 -3.98 1.24 -8.57
CA GLU A 125 -2.61 0.77 -8.87
C GLU A 125 -1.69 0.71 -7.63
N ILE A 126 -2.28 0.43 -6.47
CA ILE A 126 -1.58 0.24 -5.20
C ILE A 126 -1.03 -1.18 -5.16
N ARG A 127 0.28 -1.29 -4.93
CA ARG A 127 0.98 -2.56 -4.75
C ARG A 127 0.78 -3.10 -3.34
N ASN A 128 1.06 -2.28 -2.33
CA ASN A 128 0.98 -2.61 -0.92
C ASN A 128 0.49 -1.41 -0.10
N VAL A 129 -0.11 -1.67 1.06
CA VAL A 129 -0.34 -0.66 2.09
C VAL A 129 0.23 -1.17 3.41
N SER A 130 0.92 -0.32 4.16
CA SER A 130 1.48 -0.67 5.46
C SER A 130 1.15 0.38 6.51
N ALA A 131 0.72 -0.10 7.68
CA ALA A 131 0.63 0.66 8.92
C ALA A 131 1.71 0.24 9.93
N GLU A 132 2.69 -0.59 9.52
CA GLU A 132 3.73 -1.12 10.39
C GLU A 132 4.62 -0.02 10.96
N ASN A 133 4.87 1.06 10.22
CA ASN A 133 5.80 2.12 10.61
C ASN A 133 5.20 3.15 11.59
N ARG A 134 4.05 2.85 12.21
CA ARG A 134 3.41 3.79 13.14
C ARG A 134 4.27 4.08 14.38
N PHE A 135 5.04 3.10 14.83
CA PHE A 135 5.97 3.27 15.97
C PHE A 135 7.13 4.23 15.67
N VAL A 136 7.37 4.58 14.41
CA VAL A 136 8.35 5.61 14.00
C VAL A 136 7.67 6.90 13.52
N GLY A 137 6.37 7.04 13.73
CA GLY A 137 5.60 8.26 13.38
C GLY A 137 5.11 8.30 11.94
N ILE A 138 5.10 7.19 11.20
CA ILE A 138 4.45 7.10 9.88
C ILE A 138 3.17 6.29 10.03
N ASP A 139 2.04 6.97 9.98
CA ASP A 139 0.72 6.37 10.25
C ASP A 139 0.29 5.36 9.19
N MET A 140 0.56 5.68 7.92
CA MET A 140 0.21 4.82 6.78
C MET A 140 1.17 5.08 5.62
N LYS A 141 1.56 4.01 4.94
CA LYS A 141 2.43 4.04 3.75
C LYS A 141 1.78 3.24 2.61
N ILE A 142 1.47 3.92 1.51
CA ILE A 142 0.87 3.33 0.30
C ILE A 142 1.97 3.20 -0.75
N TYR A 143 2.29 1.97 -1.14
CA TYR A 143 3.29 1.68 -2.17
C TYR A 143 2.61 1.52 -3.53
N PHE A 144 3.13 2.16 -4.55
CA PHE A 144 2.66 2.08 -5.93
C PHE A 144 3.85 2.22 -6.88
N GLY A 145 3.70 1.74 -8.12
CA GLY A 145 4.80 1.71 -9.09
C GLY A 145 6.10 1.09 -8.53
N ASP A 146 7.22 1.42 -9.18
CA ASP A 146 8.54 0.98 -8.74
C ASP A 146 9.13 1.97 -7.74
N TYR A 147 9.36 1.48 -6.51
CA TYR A 147 10.04 2.19 -5.42
C TYR A 147 9.44 3.56 -5.11
N LYS A 148 8.11 3.67 -5.11
CA LYS A 148 7.40 4.92 -4.77
C LYS A 148 6.40 4.66 -3.67
N ALA A 149 6.21 5.67 -2.83
CA ALA A 149 5.22 5.61 -1.79
C ALA A 149 4.58 6.97 -1.52
N LEU A 150 3.34 6.91 -1.03
CA LEU A 150 2.60 8.02 -0.47
C LEU A 150 2.51 7.76 1.03
N LEU A 151 3.06 8.68 1.82
CA LEU A 151 3.07 8.61 3.27
C LEU A 151 1.98 9.52 3.83
N TYR A 152 1.27 9.02 4.83
CA TYR A 152 0.47 9.83 5.73
C TYR A 152 1.16 9.89 7.09
N VAL A 153 1.35 11.10 7.59
CA VAL A 153 1.98 11.43 8.86
C VAL A 153 1.07 12.43 9.56
N SER A 154 0.37 11.99 10.60
CA SER A 154 -0.56 12.84 11.37
C SER A 154 0.17 13.94 12.13
N ASN A 155 1.38 13.66 12.62
CA ASN A 155 2.21 14.62 13.34
C ASN A 155 3.71 14.40 13.07
N VAL A 156 4.29 15.21 12.18
CA VAL A 156 5.72 15.11 11.82
C VAL A 156 6.64 15.30 13.03
N ALA A 157 6.21 16.06 14.04
CA ALA A 157 7.00 16.28 15.25
C ALA A 157 7.16 15.02 16.12
N GLU A 158 6.34 13.98 15.91
CA GLU A 158 6.44 12.70 16.63
C GLU A 158 7.49 11.75 16.04
N ILE A 159 8.03 12.06 14.86
CA ILE A 159 9.11 11.28 14.24
C ILE A 159 10.43 11.56 14.98
N LYS A 160 10.75 10.72 15.97
CA LYS A 160 11.98 10.86 16.79
C LYS A 160 13.24 10.37 16.09
N ASN A 161 13.10 9.43 15.16
CA ASN A 161 14.23 8.79 14.51
C ASN A 161 14.67 9.63 13.29
N GLU A 162 15.92 10.10 13.29
CA GLU A 162 16.46 10.97 12.24
C GLU A 162 16.45 10.33 10.84
N ARG A 163 16.62 9.00 10.72
CA ARG A 163 16.52 8.32 9.42
C ARG A 163 15.12 8.48 8.82
N TRP A 164 14.08 8.27 9.63
CA TRP A 164 12.69 8.41 9.18
C TRP A 164 12.30 9.86 8.93
N LYS A 165 12.81 10.78 9.75
CA LYS A 165 12.61 12.21 9.55
C LYS A 165 13.21 12.66 8.22
N ASN A 166 14.47 12.28 7.96
CA ASN A 166 15.15 12.56 6.69
C ASN A 166 14.38 11.96 5.50
N TYR A 167 13.92 10.71 5.63
CA TYR A 167 13.13 10.04 4.62
C TYR A 167 11.81 10.76 4.28
N VAL A 168 11.09 11.26 5.28
CA VAL A 168 9.87 12.06 5.04
C VAL A 168 10.22 13.41 4.42
N THR A 169 11.24 14.09 4.92
CA THR A 169 11.63 15.43 4.44
C THR A 169 12.31 15.44 3.07
N SER A 170 12.88 14.33 2.63
CA SER A 170 13.42 14.19 1.27
C SER A 170 12.31 14.02 0.22
N GLY A 171 11.09 13.70 0.66
CA GLY A 171 9.91 13.61 -0.18
C GLY A 171 9.35 14.95 -0.64
N LYS A 172 8.55 14.91 -1.70
CA LYS A 172 7.70 16.03 -2.10
C LYS A 172 6.51 16.11 -1.14
N ARG A 173 6.48 17.15 -0.31
CA ARG A 173 5.30 17.48 0.51
C ARG A 173 4.12 17.82 -0.39
N LEU A 174 2.98 17.16 -0.20
CA LEU A 174 1.74 17.42 -0.92
C LEU A 174 0.80 18.32 -0.12
N ASP A 175 0.75 18.13 1.20
CA ASP A 175 0.08 19.00 2.17
C ASP A 175 0.70 18.85 3.58
N ASP A 176 -0.03 19.23 4.62
CA ASP A 176 0.46 19.17 6.00
C ASP A 176 0.76 17.78 6.52
N ASN A 177 0.12 16.74 5.96
CA ASN A 177 0.19 15.37 6.45
C ASN A 177 0.59 14.34 5.39
N TRP A 178 0.61 14.73 4.11
CA TRP A 178 0.86 13.83 2.99
C TRP A 178 2.17 14.12 2.27
N TYR A 179 2.96 13.08 2.06
CA TYR A 179 4.29 13.15 1.45
C TYR A 179 4.43 12.10 0.36
N TYR A 180 4.87 12.52 -0.82
CA TYR A 180 5.30 11.62 -1.88
C TYR A 180 6.81 11.38 -1.78
N VAL A 181 7.21 10.12 -1.64
CA VAL A 181 8.61 9.71 -1.48
C VAL A 181 8.98 8.64 -2.51
N LYS A 182 10.27 8.58 -2.81
CA LYS A 182 10.87 7.42 -3.48
C LYS A 182 11.51 6.55 -2.41
N ASP A 183 11.15 5.28 -2.40
CA ASP A 183 11.81 4.30 -1.54
C ASP A 183 13.23 4.07 -2.06
N GLU A 184 14.18 4.04 -1.13
CA GLU A 184 15.48 3.46 -1.41
C GLU A 184 15.27 1.94 -1.53
N LEU A 185 15.82 1.34 -2.59
CA LEU A 185 15.92 -0.11 -2.70
C LEU A 185 16.47 -0.67 -1.38
N GLU A 186 15.71 -1.55 -0.71
CA GLU A 186 16.26 -2.45 0.30
C GLU A 186 17.27 -3.42 -0.33
#